data_AF-A0A951CK63-F1
#
_entry.id   AF-A0A951CK63-F1
#
_cell.length_a   1.000
_cell.length_b   1.000
_cell.length_c   1.000
_cell.angle_alpha   90.00
_cell.angle_beta   90.00
_cell.angle_gamma   90.00
#
_symmetry.space_group_name_H-M   'P 1'
#
loop_
_entity.id
_entity.type
_entity.pdbx_description
1 polymer ?
#
loop_
_entity_poly.entity_id
_entity_poly.type
_entity_poly.pdbx_seq_one_letter_code
_entity_poly.pdbx_strand_id
1 'polypeptide(L)' 'PATDLGAKAVAAYAERQGVDIDAFVRSSGPALSPEQAGRCVLEIATGQRRGHDSYLLTAAGLAPLD' A
#
# COMPACT_ATOMS: atom_id res chain seq x y z
N PRO A 1 -6.93 4.87 1.15
CA PRO A 1 -7.95 5.03 0.09
C PRO A 1 -9.37 4.97 0.68
N ALA A 2 -10.05 6.12 0.77
CA ALA A 2 -11.45 6.22 1.21
C ALA A 2 -12.40 6.27 0.00
N THR A 3 -12.24 5.32 -0.93
CA THR A 3 -13.23 5.11 -1.99
C THR A 3 -14.43 4.37 -1.42
N ASP A 4 -15.55 4.32 -2.14
CA ASP A 4 -16.74 3.57 -1.72
C ASP A 4 -16.43 2.09 -1.44
N LEU A 5 -15.49 1.50 -2.18
CA LEU A 5 -15.02 0.13 -1.96
C LEU A 5 -14.21 -0.02 -0.66
N GLY A 6 -13.34 0.96 -0.36
CA GLY A 6 -12.39 0.90 0.76
C GLY A 6 -12.92 1.46 2.08
N ALA A 7 -14.04 2.18 2.08
CA ALA A 7 -14.53 2.95 3.22
C ALA A 7 -14.72 2.10 4.50
N LYS A 8 -15.28 0.89 4.37
CA LYS A 8 -15.47 -0.03 5.52
C LYS A 8 -14.14 -0.46 6.15
N ALA A 9 -13.15 -0.76 5.30
CA ALA A 9 -11.82 -1.14 5.78
C ALA A 9 -11.13 0.04 6.48
N VAL A 10 -11.20 1.24 5.88
CA VAL A 10 -10.64 2.47 6.49
C VAL A 10 -11.24 2.73 7.87
N ALA A 11 -12.57 2.63 8.02
CA ALA A 11 -13.23 2.80 9.31
C ALA A 11 -12.76 1.78 10.35
N ALA A 12 -12.69 0.50 9.99
CA ALA A 12 -12.23 -0.55 10.90
C ALA A 12 -10.76 -0.38 11.32
N TYR A 13 -9.87 0.05 10.41
CA TYR A 13 -8.48 0.31 10.75
C TYR A 13 -8.29 1.57 11.60
N ALA A 14 -9.08 2.62 11.36
CA ALA A 14 -9.08 3.83 12.17
C ALA A 14 -9.53 3.52 13.61
N GLU A 15 -10.64 2.78 13.76
CA GLU A 15 -11.14 2.30 15.06
C GLU A 15 -10.09 1.46 15.79
N ARG A 16 -9.46 0.51 15.10
CA ARG A 16 -8.38 -0.32 15.68
C ARG A 16 -7.21 0.51 16.19
N GLN A 17 -6.91 1.65 15.56
CA GLN A 17 -5.83 2.56 15.96
C GLN A 17 -6.28 3.62 16.98
N GLY A 18 -7.57 3.69 17.31
CA GLY A 18 -8.11 4.69 18.22
C GLY A 18 -8.06 6.12 17.68
N VAL A 19 -8.06 6.28 16.35
CA VAL A 19 -8.01 7.59 15.68
C VAL A 19 -9.24 7.79 14.79
N ASP A 20 -9.54 9.05 14.47
CA ASP A 20 -10.55 9.38 13.47
C ASP A 20 -10.09 8.96 12.05
N ILE A 21 -11.05 8.75 11.15
CA ILE A 21 -10.82 8.36 9.75
C ILE A 21 -9.90 9.36 9.03
N ASP A 22 -10.11 10.66 9.21
CA ASP A 22 -9.30 11.65 8.51
C ASP A 22 -7.86 11.65 9.04
N ALA A 23 -7.67 11.49 10.35
CA ALA A 23 -6.35 11.31 10.96
C ALA A 23 -5.66 10.04 10.44
N PHE A 24 -6.38 8.93 10.33
CA PHE A 24 -5.86 7.68 9.76
C PHE A 24 -5.42 7.87 8.30
N VAL A 25 -6.27 8.47 7.46
CA VAL A 25 -5.95 8.73 6.04
C VAL A 25 -4.74 9.64 5.89
N ARG A 26 -4.64 10.72 6.68
CA ARG A 26 -3.46 11.61 6.67
C ARG A 26 -2.18 10.89 7.10
N SER A 27 -2.27 9.99 8.08
CA SER A 27 -1.11 9.22 8.57
C SER A 27 -0.62 8.14 7.60
N SER A 28 -1.45 7.77 6.61
CA SER A 28 -1.18 6.66 5.68
C SER A 28 -0.10 6.98 4.64
N GLY A 29 0.37 8.23 4.58
CA GLY A 29 1.35 8.69 3.60
C GLY A 29 0.78 8.83 2.19
N PRO A 30 1.64 9.01 1.18
CA PRO A 30 1.20 9.20 -0.19
C PRO A 30 0.45 7.98 -0.72
N ALA A 31 -0.63 8.23 -1.48
CA ALA A 31 -1.38 7.17 -2.12
C ALA A 31 -0.56 6.49 -3.22
N LEU A 32 -0.52 5.16 -3.21
CA LEU A 32 0.00 4.36 -4.30
C LEU A 32 -0.94 4.44 -5.51
N SER A 33 -0.43 4.85 -6.67
CA SER A 33 -1.22 4.87 -7.91
C SER A 33 -1.31 3.48 -8.56
N PRO A 34 -2.37 3.19 -9.34
CA PRO A 34 -2.47 1.94 -10.10
C PRO A 34 -1.28 1.72 -11.05
N GLU A 35 -0.78 2.78 -11.70
CA GLU A 35 0.35 2.72 -12.63
C GLU A 35 1.66 2.37 -11.90
N GLN A 36 1.87 2.95 -10.73
CA GLN A 36 3.01 2.61 -9.87
C GLN A 36 2.94 1.13 -9.45
N ALA A 37 1.76 0.67 -9.02
CA ALA A 37 1.55 -0.72 -8.63
C ALA A 37 1.81 -1.68 -9.80
N GLY A 38 1.24 -1.39 -10.98
CA GLY A 38 1.41 -2.22 -12.18
C GLY A 38 2.87 -2.33 -12.61
N ARG A 39 3.61 -1.21 -12.58
CA ARG A 39 5.05 -1.22 -12.89
C ARG A 39 5.84 -2.09 -11.92
N CYS A 40 5.62 -1.97 -10.61
CA CYS A 40 6.33 -2.77 -9.62
C CYS A 40 6.01 -4.27 -9.75
N VAL A 41 4.76 -4.63 -10.05
CA VAL A 41 4.40 -6.04 -10.34
C VAL A 41 5.13 -6.55 -11.57
N LEU A 42 5.25 -5.74 -12.63
CA LEU A 42 5.99 -6.11 -13.83
C LEU A 42 7.49 -6.32 -13.55
N GLU A 43 8.11 -5.48 -12.73
CA GLU A 43 9.52 -5.62 -12.31
C GLU A 43 9.78 -6.98 -11.61
N ILE A 44 8.83 -7.44 -10.78
CA ILE A 44 8.90 -8.77 -10.13
C ILE A 44 8.68 -9.88 -11.16
N ALA A 45 7.60 -9.80 -11.94
CA ALA A 45 7.21 -10.86 -12.88
C ALA A 45 8.25 -11.10 -13.99
N THR A 46 8.96 -10.06 -14.42
CA THR A 46 10.03 -10.15 -15.42
C THR A 46 11.39 -10.49 -14.82
N GLY A 47 11.46 -10.67 -13.49
CA GLY A 47 12.69 -11.05 -12.79
C GLY A 47 13.74 -9.95 -12.73
N GLN A 48 13.34 -8.68 -12.80
CA GLN A 48 14.22 -7.52 -12.55
C GLN A 48 14.49 -7.35 -11.04
N ARG A 49 13.59 -7.85 -10.19
CA ARG A 49 13.76 -7.99 -8.73
C ARG A 49 13.85 -9.47 -8.38
N ARG A 50 15.04 -9.95 -8.00
CA ARG A 50 15.31 -11.35 -7.60
C ARG A 50 15.89 -11.41 -6.19
N GLY A 51 15.81 -12.57 -5.57
CA GLY A 51 16.53 -12.86 -4.31
C GLY A 51 15.73 -12.67 -3.04
N HIS A 52 14.45 -12.32 -3.13
CA HIS A 52 13.55 -12.23 -1.99
C HIS A 52 12.18 -12.81 -2.36
N ASP A 53 11.59 -13.54 -1.42
CA ASP A 53 10.30 -14.21 -1.60
C ASP A 53 9.12 -13.24 -1.39
N SER A 54 9.37 -12.10 -0.73
CA SER A 54 8.34 -11.11 -0.45
C SER A 54 8.86 -9.68 -0.49
N TYR A 55 7.96 -8.74 -0.81
CA TYR A 55 8.24 -7.31 -0.92
C TYR A 55 7.11 -6.50 -0.30
N LEU A 56 7.47 -5.44 0.42
CA LEU A 56 6.55 -4.37 0.76
C LEU A 56 6.47 -3.37 -0.39
N LEU A 57 5.26 -3.13 -0.89
CA LEU A 57 4.98 -2.12 -1.91
C LEU A 57 4.35 -0.88 -1.27
N THR A 58 4.98 0.28 -1.46
CA THR A 58 4.45 1.58 -1.05
C THR A 58 4.54 2.57 -2.22
N ALA A 59 4.04 3.79 -2.04
CA ALA A 59 4.27 4.87 -3.01
C ALA A 59 5.76 5.21 -3.22
N ALA A 60 6.66 4.76 -2.33
CA ALA A 60 8.11 4.87 -2.48
C ALA A 60 8.73 3.72 -3.33
N GLY A 61 7.94 2.73 -3.74
CA GLY A 61 8.37 1.57 -4.51
C GLY A 61 8.46 0.27 -3.68
N LEU A 62 9.21 -0.70 -4.21
CA LEU A 62 9.42 -2.01 -3.61
C LEU A 62 10.57 -2.00 -2.61
N ALA A 63 10.31 -2.49 -1.40
CA ALA A 63 11.31 -2.84 -0.41
C ALA A 63 11.25 -4.36 -0.15
N PRO A 64 12.38 -5.10 -0.23
CA PRO A 64 12.37 -6.52 0.11
C PRO A 64 12.05 -6.73 1.60
N LEU A 65 11.44 -7.89 1.89
CA LEU A 65 11.18 -8.37 3.24
C LEU A 65 11.91 -9.71 3.42
N ASP A 66 12.47 -9.91 4.62
CA ASP A 66 13.14 -11.15 5.04
C ASP A 66 12.21 -12.04 5.87
#